data_AF-A0AAF0C585-F1
#
_entry.id   AF-A0AAF0C585-F1
#
_cell.length_a   1.000
_cell.length_b   1.000
_cell.length_c   1.000
_cell.angle_alpha   90.00
_cell.angle_beta   90.00
_cell.angle_gamma   90.00
#
_symmetry.space_group_name_H-M   'P 1'
#
loop_
_entity.id
_entity.type
_entity.pdbx_description
1 polymer ?
#
loop_
_entity_poly.entity_id
_entity_poly.type
_entity_poly.pdbx_seq_one_letter_code
_entity_poly.pdbx_strand_id
1 'polypeptide(L)'
;MSTKFLNFALAGLVLLTGNFANASLITHSGYTLDTETNIVTGESLEWLQWDETAGLTVEQVLNDYDGWSLANSSHMAQLFSDFFPEYTWVADENLNQDNWGTFGVDSIHKDFVELFGATYTVPDDRQALYFDEYAVSSAYFGYDDDQDGAINMAYVRDGYGFASSGNEIPPLAWLSSDWVTPADQGESRYGVALVRTVGSANTVSVPEPNILVIFALGLLCFGCRRLLK
;
A
#
# COMPACT_ATOMS: atom_id res chain seq x y z
N MET A 1 48.49 -17.72 -14.78
CA MET A 1 47.28 -17.96 -13.97
C MET A 1 46.38 -18.91 -14.76
N SER A 2 45.96 -20.05 -14.21
CA SER A 2 45.19 -21.03 -14.99
C SER A 2 43.79 -20.49 -15.31
N THR A 3 43.29 -20.70 -16.53
CA THR A 3 41.95 -20.29 -16.99
C THR A 3 40.83 -20.76 -16.06
N LYS A 4 41.04 -21.85 -15.31
CA LYS A 4 40.12 -22.36 -14.29
C LYS A 4 39.95 -21.41 -13.09
N PHE A 5 41.00 -20.68 -12.72
CA PHE A 5 40.95 -19.72 -11.60
C PHE A 5 40.20 -18.44 -11.99
N LEU A 6 40.31 -18.04 -13.26
CA LEU A 6 39.59 -16.89 -13.80
C LEU A 6 38.08 -17.15 -13.88
N ASN A 7 37.67 -18.33 -14.37
CA ASN A 7 36.25 -18.71 -14.42
C ASN A 7 35.62 -18.81 -13.03
N PHE A 8 36.38 -19.23 -12.01
CA PHE A 8 35.91 -19.28 -10.62
C PHE A 8 35.77 -17.89 -9.99
N ALA A 9 36.73 -16.99 -10.23
CA ALA A 9 36.62 -15.60 -9.79
C ALA A 9 35.43 -14.90 -10.44
N LEU A 10 35.14 -15.21 -11.72
CA LEU A 10 33.99 -14.67 -12.44
C LEU A 10 32.65 -15.18 -11.86
N ALA A 11 32.54 -16.47 -11.52
CA ALA A 11 31.34 -17.02 -10.87
C ALA A 11 31.10 -16.44 -9.46
N GLY A 12 32.17 -16.19 -8.70
CA GLY A 12 32.07 -15.51 -7.41
C GLY A 12 31.63 -14.04 -7.53
N LEU A 13 32.10 -13.35 -8.57
CA LEU A 13 31.69 -11.97 -8.86
C LEU A 13 30.20 -11.88 -9.28
N VAL A 14 29.70 -12.87 -10.04
CA VAL A 14 28.29 -12.95 -10.46
C VAL A 14 27.34 -13.23 -9.28
N LEU A 15 27.79 -14.00 -8.29
CA LEU A 15 27.02 -14.23 -7.05
C LEU A 15 26.99 -13.00 -6.14
N LEU A 16 28.03 -12.16 -6.18
CA LEU A 16 28.08 -10.88 -5.45
C LEU A 16 27.23 -9.78 -6.10
N THR A 17 26.79 -9.97 -7.35
CA THR A 17 25.84 -9.09 -8.04
C THR A 17 24.38 -9.56 -7.90
N GLY A 18 24.11 -10.55 -7.04
CA GLY A 18 22.74 -10.89 -6.68
C GLY A 18 22.07 -9.67 -6.03
N ASN A 19 21.12 -9.08 -6.73
CA ASN A 19 20.47 -7.83 -6.35
C ASN A 19 19.93 -7.90 -4.91
N PHE A 20 20.38 -6.98 -4.06
CA PHE A 20 19.66 -6.65 -2.84
C PHE A 20 18.35 -5.98 -3.29
N ALA A 21 17.20 -6.62 -3.03
CA ALA A 21 15.94 -5.88 -2.99
C ALA A 21 16.06 -4.93 -1.81
N ASN A 22 16.39 -3.66 -2.09
CA ASN A 22 16.34 -2.63 -1.07
C ASN A 22 14.86 -2.27 -0.96
N ALA A 23 14.21 -2.69 0.12
CA ALA A 23 12.89 -2.17 0.48
C ALA A 23 13.03 -0.64 0.58
N SER A 24 12.25 0.09 -0.23
CA SER A 24 12.21 1.54 -0.17
C SER A 24 11.16 1.92 0.85
N LEU A 25 11.50 2.81 1.79
CA LEU A 25 10.50 3.42 2.65
C LEU A 25 9.96 4.66 1.95
N ILE A 26 8.65 4.72 1.75
CA ILE A 26 7.95 5.92 1.29
C ILE A 26 7.30 6.56 2.52
N THR A 27 7.40 7.88 2.70
CA THR A 27 6.90 8.55 3.91
C THR A 27 6.21 9.86 3.59
N HIS A 28 4.94 9.97 3.98
CA HIS A 28 4.13 11.18 3.85
C HIS A 28 3.21 11.34 5.07
N SER A 29 2.96 12.57 5.50
CA SER A 29 2.00 12.89 6.57
C SER A 29 2.17 12.11 7.89
N GLY A 30 3.38 11.66 8.22
CA GLY A 30 3.66 10.86 9.41
C GLY A 30 3.41 9.35 9.27
N TYR A 31 3.09 8.89 8.05
CA TYR A 31 2.91 7.49 7.69
C TYR A 31 4.08 7.01 6.85
N THR A 32 4.50 5.75 7.05
CA THR A 32 5.59 5.13 6.29
C THR A 32 5.14 3.80 5.67
N LEU A 33 5.22 3.68 4.35
CA LEU A 33 5.01 2.44 3.62
C LEU A 33 6.30 1.63 3.56
N ASP A 34 6.21 0.36 3.96
CA ASP A 34 7.16 -0.68 3.64
C ASP A 34 6.73 -1.41 2.36
N THR A 35 7.43 -1.15 1.25
CA THR A 35 7.10 -1.71 -0.07
C THR A 35 7.42 -3.20 -0.22
N GLU A 36 8.04 -3.84 0.78
CA GLU A 36 8.22 -5.31 0.78
C GLU A 36 6.99 -6.00 1.35
N THR A 37 6.35 -5.38 2.35
CA THR A 37 5.21 -5.97 3.06
C THR A 37 3.87 -5.35 2.67
N ASN A 38 3.87 -4.23 1.93
CA ASN A 38 2.69 -3.43 1.59
C ASN A 38 1.93 -2.97 2.84
N ILE A 39 2.69 -2.65 3.89
CA ILE A 39 2.16 -2.17 5.17
C ILE A 39 2.53 -0.70 5.37
N VAL A 40 1.52 0.12 5.62
CA VAL A 40 1.65 1.52 5.98
C VAL A 40 1.61 1.66 7.50
N THR A 41 2.70 2.10 8.10
CA THR A 41 2.82 2.30 9.54
C THR A 41 2.54 3.77 9.89
N GLY A 42 1.48 4.01 10.67
CA GLY A 42 1.20 5.31 11.30
C GLY A 42 1.66 5.35 12.76
N GLU A 43 1.13 6.27 13.56
CA GLU A 43 1.54 6.44 14.97
C GLU A 43 1.16 5.23 15.85
N SER A 44 -0.07 4.74 15.72
CA SER A 44 -0.62 3.68 16.58
C SER A 44 -1.16 2.45 15.83
N LEU A 45 -1.38 2.59 14.52
CA LEU A 45 -1.93 1.55 13.65
C LEU A 45 -0.99 1.27 12.48
N GLU A 46 -0.93 0.00 12.12
CA GLU A 46 -0.46 -0.48 10.82
C GLU A 46 -1.69 -0.69 9.93
N TRP A 47 -1.58 -0.28 8.67
CA TRP A 47 -2.59 -0.43 7.63
C TRP A 47 -2.05 -1.32 6.54
N LEU A 48 -2.89 -2.22 6.03
CA LEU A 48 -2.60 -2.90 4.77
C LEU A 48 -2.92 -1.93 3.62
N GLN A 49 -2.09 -1.88 2.57
CA GLN A 49 -2.47 -1.15 1.36
C GLN A 49 -3.81 -1.67 0.83
N TRP A 50 -4.65 -0.77 0.33
CA TRP A 50 -6.03 -1.10 -0.02
C TRP A 50 -6.12 -1.90 -1.32
N ASP A 51 -5.16 -1.75 -2.23
CA ASP A 51 -5.07 -2.55 -3.44
C ASP A 51 -4.74 -4.03 -3.20
N GLU A 52 -4.11 -4.38 -2.07
CA GLU A 52 -3.87 -5.78 -1.66
C GLU A 52 -5.16 -6.58 -1.43
N THR A 53 -6.29 -5.90 -1.21
CA THR A 53 -7.60 -6.52 -0.98
C THR A 53 -8.63 -6.14 -2.04
N ALA A 54 -8.18 -5.55 -3.16
CA ALA A 54 -9.06 -5.10 -4.22
C ALA A 54 -9.89 -6.26 -4.81
N GLY A 55 -11.22 -6.06 -4.89
CA GLY A 55 -12.14 -7.06 -5.42
C GLY A 55 -12.55 -8.16 -4.42
N LEU A 56 -12.14 -8.04 -3.16
CA LEU A 56 -12.63 -8.90 -2.09
C LEU A 56 -13.77 -8.22 -1.32
N THR A 57 -14.66 -9.03 -0.76
CA THR A 57 -15.68 -8.59 0.20
C THR A 57 -15.08 -8.51 1.61
N VAL A 58 -15.71 -7.75 2.50
CA VAL A 58 -15.29 -7.65 3.91
C VAL A 58 -15.28 -9.03 4.57
N GLU A 59 -16.29 -9.87 4.31
CA GLU A 59 -16.34 -11.24 4.86
C GLU A 59 -15.15 -12.10 4.40
N GLN A 60 -14.78 -12.03 3.11
CA GLN A 60 -13.63 -12.77 2.60
C GLN A 60 -12.32 -12.31 3.26
N VAL A 61 -12.12 -11.00 3.32
CA VAL A 61 -10.89 -10.42 3.88
C VAL A 61 -10.75 -10.78 5.37
N LEU A 62 -11.82 -10.70 6.15
CA LEU A 62 -11.78 -11.06 7.57
C LEU A 62 -11.53 -12.55 7.82
N ASN A 63 -11.80 -13.41 6.83
CA ASN A 63 -11.46 -14.84 6.89
C ASN A 63 -10.02 -15.13 6.44
N ASP A 64 -9.53 -14.40 5.44
CA ASP A 64 -8.23 -14.67 4.80
C ASP A 64 -7.05 -13.95 5.50
N TYR A 65 -7.29 -12.81 6.15
CA TYR A 65 -6.25 -11.96 6.75
C TYR A 65 -6.26 -12.01 8.28
N ASP A 66 -5.75 -13.12 8.82
CA ASP A 66 -5.63 -13.31 10.28
C ASP A 66 -4.75 -12.22 10.94
N GLY A 67 -5.14 -11.77 12.12
CA GLY A 67 -4.48 -10.70 12.87
C GLY A 67 -4.77 -9.28 12.36
N TRP A 68 -5.59 -9.12 11.33
CA TRP A 68 -6.11 -7.83 10.88
C TRP A 68 -7.55 -7.62 11.36
N SER A 69 -7.99 -6.36 11.41
CA SER A 69 -9.35 -5.98 11.75
C SER A 69 -9.83 -4.88 10.83
N LEU A 70 -11.13 -4.81 10.60
CA LEU A 70 -11.72 -3.76 9.79
C LEU A 70 -11.52 -2.39 10.46
N ALA A 71 -11.09 -1.40 9.68
CA ALA A 71 -10.99 -0.02 10.14
C ALA A 71 -12.40 0.52 10.44
N ASN A 72 -12.58 1.14 11.61
CA ASN A 72 -13.84 1.79 11.96
C ASN A 72 -13.84 3.27 11.55
N SER A 73 -14.98 3.93 11.70
CA SER A 73 -15.17 5.34 11.36
C SER A 73 -14.23 6.28 12.13
N SER A 74 -13.82 5.92 13.35
CA SER A 74 -12.82 6.71 14.11
C SER A 74 -11.41 6.60 13.53
N HIS A 75 -10.99 5.40 13.11
CA HIS A 75 -9.70 5.21 12.45
C HIS A 75 -9.65 5.98 11.13
N MET A 76 -10.72 5.94 10.34
CA MET A 76 -10.80 6.62 9.05
C MET A 76 -10.86 8.14 9.20
N ALA A 77 -11.65 8.66 10.15
CA ALA A 77 -11.69 10.09 10.43
C ALA A 77 -10.30 10.62 10.84
N GLN A 78 -9.58 9.89 11.70
CA GLN A 78 -8.21 10.28 12.08
C GLN A 78 -7.25 10.25 10.89
N LEU A 79 -7.25 9.16 10.11
CA LEU A 79 -6.41 9.02 8.91
C LEU A 79 -6.65 10.19 7.94
N PHE A 80 -7.92 10.53 7.69
CA PHE A 80 -8.28 11.63 6.80
C PHE A 80 -7.92 12.99 7.39
N SER A 81 -8.04 13.18 8.70
CA SER A 81 -7.56 14.39 9.38
C SER A 81 -6.04 14.59 9.27
N ASP A 82 -5.26 13.50 9.28
CA ASP A 82 -3.80 13.58 9.16
C ASP A 82 -3.36 14.04 7.76
N PHE A 83 -4.04 13.57 6.71
CA PHE A 83 -3.74 13.96 5.32
C PHE A 83 -4.44 15.25 4.88
N PHE A 84 -5.68 15.48 5.33
CA PHE A 84 -6.53 16.58 4.87
C PHE A 84 -6.97 17.46 6.05
N PRO A 85 -6.04 18.11 6.77
CA PRO A 85 -6.31 18.84 8.02
C PRO A 85 -7.14 20.11 7.83
N GLU A 86 -7.30 20.59 6.60
CA GLU A 86 -8.13 21.74 6.26
C GLU A 86 -9.64 21.44 6.38
N TYR A 87 -10.00 20.15 6.40
CA TYR A 87 -11.37 19.68 6.57
C TYR A 87 -11.54 18.99 7.93
N THR A 88 -12.69 19.18 8.57
CA THR A 88 -13.02 18.51 9.83
C THR A 88 -13.72 17.19 9.55
N TRP A 89 -12.98 16.10 9.67
CA TRP A 89 -13.52 14.75 9.53
C TRP A 89 -14.09 14.26 10.86
N VAL A 90 -15.26 13.65 10.81
CA VAL A 90 -15.95 13.09 11.99
C VAL A 90 -16.23 11.61 11.82
N ALA A 91 -16.24 10.90 12.94
CA ALA A 91 -16.55 9.47 13.01
C ALA A 91 -18.07 9.25 13.11
N ASP A 92 -18.78 9.59 12.04
CA ASP A 92 -20.23 9.42 11.91
C ASP A 92 -20.50 8.55 10.67
N GLU A 93 -20.98 7.33 10.87
CA GLU A 93 -21.27 6.38 9.80
C GLU A 93 -22.36 6.89 8.85
N ASN A 94 -23.27 7.74 9.33
CA ASN A 94 -24.44 8.18 8.58
C ASN A 94 -24.17 9.46 7.76
N LEU A 95 -22.93 9.97 7.76
CA LEU A 95 -22.58 11.27 7.19
C LEU A 95 -21.66 11.15 5.96
N ASN A 96 -22.12 11.71 4.84
CA ASN A 96 -21.26 11.97 3.70
C ASN A 96 -20.37 13.19 3.95
N GLN A 97 -19.06 13.03 3.76
CA GLN A 97 -18.03 14.04 4.01
C GLN A 97 -17.06 14.10 2.84
N ASP A 98 -16.94 15.25 2.18
CA ASP A 98 -16.06 15.45 1.04
C ASP A 98 -15.17 16.70 1.19
N ASN A 99 -13.92 16.55 0.76
CA ASN A 99 -12.96 17.64 0.63
C ASN A 99 -12.46 17.70 -0.82
N TRP A 100 -12.86 18.76 -1.53
CA TRP A 100 -12.39 19.04 -2.88
C TRP A 100 -11.14 19.90 -2.84
N GLY A 101 -10.07 19.42 -3.46
CA GLY A 101 -8.86 20.24 -3.63
C GLY A 101 -8.96 21.20 -4.81
N THR A 102 -7.82 21.78 -5.15
CA THR A 102 -7.67 22.63 -6.35
C THR A 102 -6.96 21.85 -7.45
N PHE A 103 -7.43 21.93 -8.69
CA PHE A 103 -6.77 21.28 -9.83
C PHE A 103 -5.31 21.76 -9.95
N GLY A 104 -4.38 20.83 -10.21
CA GLY A 104 -2.94 21.11 -10.23
C GLY A 104 -2.28 21.30 -8.86
N VAL A 105 -3.04 21.18 -7.76
CA VAL A 105 -2.53 21.17 -6.38
C VAL A 105 -3.02 19.90 -5.69
N ASP A 106 -2.41 18.77 -6.04
CA ASP A 106 -2.87 17.44 -5.66
C ASP A 106 -1.79 16.56 -5.02
N SER A 107 -0.66 17.15 -4.62
CA SER A 107 0.46 16.39 -4.03
C SER A 107 0.00 15.52 -2.86
N ILE A 108 -0.82 16.05 -1.97
CA ILE A 108 -1.31 15.30 -0.80
C ILE A 108 -2.25 14.14 -1.16
N HIS A 109 -2.99 14.25 -2.27
CA HIS A 109 -3.84 13.15 -2.75
C HIS A 109 -2.99 12.08 -3.45
N LYS A 110 -1.98 12.50 -4.22
CA LYS A 110 -0.98 11.60 -4.82
C LYS A 110 -0.18 10.86 -3.74
N ASP A 111 0.26 11.56 -2.70
CA ASP A 111 0.95 11.00 -1.53
C ASP A 111 0.07 9.96 -0.81
N PHE A 112 -1.23 10.25 -0.65
CA PHE A 112 -2.18 9.29 -0.08
C PHE A 112 -2.30 8.04 -0.96
N VAL A 113 -2.51 8.21 -2.27
CA VAL A 113 -2.64 7.09 -3.20
C VAL A 113 -1.36 6.28 -3.30
N GLU A 114 -0.18 6.92 -3.24
CA GLU A 114 1.11 6.25 -3.22
C GLU A 114 1.27 5.38 -1.96
N LEU A 115 0.86 5.89 -0.80
CA LEU A 115 0.95 5.12 0.46
C LEU A 115 -0.08 4.01 0.54
N PHE A 116 -1.35 4.29 0.24
CA PHE A 116 -2.45 3.33 0.44
C PHE A 116 -2.74 2.45 -0.77
N GLY A 117 -2.01 2.63 -1.87
CA GLY A 117 -2.14 1.80 -3.06
C GLY A 117 -3.29 2.23 -3.96
N ALA A 118 -3.08 2.12 -5.27
CA ALA A 118 -4.05 2.52 -6.28
C ALA A 118 -4.95 1.34 -6.65
N THR A 119 -6.15 1.31 -6.09
CA THR A 119 -7.20 0.35 -6.43
C THR A 119 -7.76 0.51 -7.85
N TYR A 120 -7.55 1.68 -8.46
CA TYR A 120 -7.86 1.92 -9.86
C TYR A 120 -6.92 2.98 -10.44
N THR A 121 -6.41 2.72 -11.65
CA THR A 121 -5.60 3.67 -12.41
C THR A 121 -6.15 3.81 -13.82
N VAL A 122 -6.09 5.04 -14.36
CA VAL A 122 -6.33 5.29 -15.78
C VAL A 122 -4.99 5.55 -16.44
N PRO A 123 -4.44 4.59 -17.21
CA PRO A 123 -3.11 4.72 -17.78
C PRO A 123 -3.02 5.84 -18.82
N ASP A 124 -1.82 6.43 -18.88
CA ASP A 124 -1.39 7.52 -19.76
C ASP A 124 -1.51 7.19 -21.27
N ASP A 125 -1.56 5.89 -21.65
CA ASP A 125 -1.77 5.48 -23.04
C ASP A 125 -3.15 5.87 -23.61
N ARG A 126 -4.06 6.31 -22.73
CA ARG A 126 -5.32 6.98 -23.08
C ARG A 126 -5.17 8.49 -23.22
N GLN A 127 -3.98 9.01 -23.52
CA GLN A 127 -3.68 10.42 -23.78
C GLN A 127 -4.64 11.12 -24.77
N ALA A 128 -5.27 10.37 -25.67
CA ALA A 128 -6.31 10.91 -26.55
C ALA A 128 -7.57 11.39 -25.80
N LEU A 129 -7.77 10.92 -24.57
CA LEU A 129 -8.92 11.20 -23.71
C LEU A 129 -8.55 12.02 -22.47
N TYR A 130 -7.32 11.90 -21.96
CA TYR A 130 -6.83 12.56 -20.74
C TYR A 130 -5.47 13.21 -20.97
N PHE A 131 -5.17 14.33 -20.32
CA PHE A 131 -3.81 14.92 -20.34
C PHE A 131 -3.08 14.80 -18.99
N ASP A 132 -3.73 14.18 -18.01
CA ASP A 132 -3.10 13.76 -16.75
C ASP A 132 -3.57 12.35 -16.41
N GLU A 133 -2.66 11.51 -15.96
CA GLU A 133 -2.98 10.20 -15.36
C GLU A 133 -3.71 10.46 -14.05
N TYR A 134 -4.62 9.55 -13.68
CA TYR A 134 -5.24 9.64 -12.37
C TYR A 134 -5.35 8.28 -11.73
N ALA A 135 -5.15 8.30 -10.42
CA ALA A 135 -5.10 7.12 -9.58
C ALA A 135 -6.06 7.30 -8.42
N VAL A 136 -6.70 6.20 -8.04
CA VAL A 136 -7.73 6.16 -7.01
C VAL A 136 -7.37 5.12 -5.99
N SER A 137 -7.38 5.53 -4.73
CA SER A 137 -7.38 4.62 -3.59
C SER A 137 -8.78 4.63 -2.97
N SER A 138 -9.45 3.48 -2.95
CA SER A 138 -10.77 3.36 -2.38
C SER A 138 -10.98 2.05 -1.63
N ALA A 139 -11.68 2.10 -0.51
CA ALA A 139 -11.84 0.94 0.35
C ALA A 139 -13.14 0.97 1.14
N TYR A 140 -13.70 -0.22 1.37
CA TYR A 140 -14.78 -0.44 2.33
C TYR A 140 -14.24 -0.38 3.76
N PHE A 141 -15.00 0.24 4.67
CA PHE A 141 -14.65 0.35 6.08
C PHE A 141 -15.92 0.49 6.93
N GLY A 142 -15.75 0.44 8.25
CA GLY A 142 -16.84 0.71 9.19
C GLY A 142 -17.56 -0.56 9.62
N TYR A 143 -18.30 -0.44 10.72
CA TYR A 143 -19.24 -1.46 11.18
C TYR A 143 -20.66 -0.93 10.96
N ASP A 144 -21.62 -1.83 10.94
CA ASP A 144 -23.05 -1.52 10.88
C ASP A 144 -23.52 -1.20 12.31
N ASP A 145 -23.31 0.04 12.80
CA ASP A 145 -23.61 0.39 14.19
C ASP A 145 -25.13 0.55 14.42
N ASP A 146 -25.89 0.91 13.39
CA ASP A 146 -27.35 1.08 13.45
C ASP A 146 -28.18 -0.14 12.99
N GLN A 147 -27.53 -1.20 12.50
CA GLN A 147 -28.09 -2.50 12.09
C GLN A 147 -28.97 -2.44 10.84
N ASP A 148 -28.66 -1.57 9.88
CA ASP A 148 -29.34 -1.48 8.59
C ASP A 148 -28.72 -2.39 7.50
N GLY A 149 -27.57 -3.00 7.79
CA GLY A 149 -26.85 -3.91 6.91
C GLY A 149 -25.91 -3.23 5.93
N ALA A 150 -25.64 -1.94 6.09
CA ALA A 150 -24.71 -1.18 5.27
C ALA A 150 -23.42 -0.82 6.01
N ILE A 151 -22.38 -0.50 5.23
CA ILE A 151 -21.10 0.03 5.72
C ILE A 151 -20.67 1.22 4.86
N ASN A 152 -19.62 1.89 5.31
CA ASN A 152 -19.04 3.04 4.63
C ASN A 152 -18.04 2.64 3.54
N MET A 153 -17.72 3.62 2.70
CA MET A 153 -16.65 3.56 1.72
C MET A 153 -15.85 4.87 1.73
N ALA A 154 -14.53 4.72 1.65
CA ALA A 154 -13.57 5.80 1.52
C ALA A 154 -13.05 5.87 0.08
N TYR A 155 -12.79 7.08 -0.39
CA TYR A 155 -12.34 7.35 -1.75
C TYR A 155 -11.39 8.54 -1.77
N VAL A 156 -10.19 8.35 -2.30
CA VAL A 156 -9.23 9.43 -2.57
C VAL A 156 -8.76 9.32 -4.00
N ARG A 157 -8.81 10.44 -4.74
CA ARG A 157 -8.23 10.57 -6.08
C ARG A 157 -7.42 11.85 -6.20
N ASP A 158 -6.44 11.81 -7.09
CA ASP A 158 -5.79 13.00 -7.60
C ASP A 158 -6.64 13.76 -8.64
N GLY A 159 -6.14 14.92 -9.08
CA GLY A 159 -6.81 15.74 -10.08
C GLY A 159 -6.56 15.19 -11.47
N TYR A 160 -7.51 15.36 -12.40
CA TYR A 160 -7.32 14.90 -13.77
C TYR A 160 -8.08 15.75 -14.78
N GLY A 161 -7.65 15.71 -16.04
CA GLY A 161 -8.20 16.55 -17.09
C GLY A 161 -8.52 15.79 -18.36
N PHE A 162 -9.60 16.18 -19.04
CA PHE A 162 -10.04 15.54 -20.28
C PHE A 162 -9.50 16.27 -21.50
N ALA A 163 -8.68 15.59 -22.32
CA ALA A 163 -8.11 16.16 -23.54
C ALA A 163 -9.16 16.59 -24.57
N SER A 164 -10.29 15.90 -24.63
CA SER A 164 -11.37 16.16 -25.60
C SER A 164 -12.19 17.42 -25.32
N SER A 165 -12.30 17.84 -24.06
CA SER A 165 -13.14 18.97 -23.63
C SER A 165 -12.36 20.11 -22.99
N GLY A 166 -11.13 19.85 -22.52
CA GLY A 166 -10.39 20.77 -21.66
C GLY A 166 -10.96 20.87 -20.25
N ASN A 167 -11.92 20.00 -19.88
CA ASN A 167 -12.49 20.00 -18.54
C ASN A 167 -11.47 19.45 -17.53
N GLU A 168 -11.29 20.19 -16.45
CA GLU A 168 -10.43 19.84 -15.33
C GLU A 168 -11.29 19.38 -14.16
N ILE A 169 -10.90 18.25 -13.56
CA ILE A 169 -11.55 17.64 -12.41
C ILE A 169 -10.58 17.77 -11.22
N PRO A 170 -10.93 18.53 -10.18
CA PRO A 170 -10.08 18.64 -9.00
C PRO A 170 -9.93 17.30 -8.26
N PRO A 171 -8.84 17.13 -7.48
CA PRO A 171 -8.69 15.99 -6.59
C PRO A 171 -9.80 15.98 -5.53
N LEU A 172 -10.07 14.80 -4.99
CA LEU A 172 -11.14 14.58 -4.02
C LEU A 172 -10.71 13.57 -2.96
N ALA A 173 -10.94 13.91 -1.70
CA ALA A 173 -11.03 12.96 -0.60
C ALA A 173 -12.49 12.89 -0.14
N TRP A 174 -13.02 11.68 0.05
CA TRP A 174 -14.42 11.46 0.37
C TRP A 174 -14.59 10.26 1.30
N LEU A 175 -15.40 10.44 2.35
CA LEU A 175 -15.99 9.39 3.16
C LEU A 175 -17.50 9.40 2.90
N SER A 176 -18.04 8.26 2.49
CA SER A 176 -19.48 8.12 2.28
C SER A 176 -20.22 7.84 3.58
N SER A 177 -21.52 8.12 3.60
CA SER A 177 -22.42 7.51 4.58
C SER A 177 -22.45 5.98 4.39
N ASP A 178 -23.02 5.27 5.34
CA ASP A 178 -23.36 3.86 5.22
C ASP A 178 -24.44 3.68 4.14
N TRP A 179 -24.06 2.96 3.09
CA TRP A 179 -24.99 2.54 2.05
C TRP A 179 -24.50 1.29 1.32
N VAL A 180 -23.25 0.90 1.52
CA VAL A 180 -22.64 -0.26 0.85
C VAL A 180 -23.15 -1.52 1.51
N THR A 181 -23.98 -2.27 0.80
CA THR A 181 -24.47 -3.58 1.26
C THR A 181 -23.51 -4.70 0.84
N PRO A 182 -23.64 -5.92 1.39
CA PRO A 182 -22.86 -7.07 0.92
C PRO A 182 -22.98 -7.35 -0.58
N ALA A 183 -24.07 -6.94 -1.23
CA ALA A 183 -24.27 -7.12 -2.67
C ALA A 183 -23.47 -6.14 -3.53
N ASP A 184 -23.04 -5.01 -2.96
CA ASP A 184 -22.26 -3.98 -3.62
C ASP A 184 -20.74 -4.23 -3.51
N GLN A 185 -20.33 -5.11 -2.59
CA GLN A 185 -18.94 -5.44 -2.32
C GLN A 185 -18.32 -6.38 -3.37
N GLY A 186 -16.98 -6.44 -3.40
CA GLY A 186 -16.23 -7.34 -4.31
C GLY A 186 -15.94 -6.76 -5.70
N GLU A 187 -16.28 -5.49 -5.96
CA GLU A 187 -15.84 -4.81 -7.17
C GLU A 187 -14.32 -4.54 -7.11
N SER A 188 -13.60 -4.85 -8.19
CA SER A 188 -12.12 -4.80 -8.26
C SER A 188 -11.53 -3.39 -8.12
N ARG A 189 -12.36 -2.36 -8.05
CA ARG A 189 -11.94 -0.97 -7.86
C ARG A 189 -11.89 -0.58 -6.39
N TYR A 190 -12.36 -1.44 -5.48
CA TYR A 190 -12.42 -1.16 -4.05
C TYR A 190 -11.68 -2.26 -3.30
N GLY A 191 -10.85 -1.84 -2.36
CA GLY A 191 -10.26 -2.69 -1.32
C GLY A 191 -11.12 -2.74 -0.06
N VAL A 192 -10.52 -3.27 1.00
CA VAL A 192 -11.05 -3.24 2.36
C VAL A 192 -9.99 -2.62 3.28
N ALA A 193 -10.37 -1.60 4.04
CA ALA A 193 -9.45 -0.90 4.92
C ALA A 193 -9.19 -1.75 6.17
N LEU A 194 -8.04 -2.42 6.19
CA LEU A 194 -7.60 -3.25 7.31
C LEU A 194 -6.57 -2.54 8.17
N VAL A 195 -6.74 -2.70 9.48
CA VAL A 195 -5.82 -2.17 10.50
C VAL A 195 -5.43 -3.24 11.51
N ARG A 196 -4.28 -3.03 12.14
CA ARG A 196 -3.89 -3.68 13.38
C ARG A 196 -3.04 -2.73 14.22
N THR A 197 -2.88 -3.03 15.50
CA THR A 197 -1.98 -2.24 16.35
C THR A 197 -0.53 -2.45 15.94
N VAL A 198 0.27 -1.38 15.99
CA VAL A 198 1.71 -1.43 15.68
C VAL A 198 2.40 -2.51 16.51
N GLY A 199 3.21 -3.35 15.85
CA GLY A 199 3.94 -4.42 16.51
C GLY A 199 3.11 -5.67 16.83
N SER A 200 1.86 -5.76 16.36
CA SER A 200 1.04 -6.99 16.45
C SER A 200 1.37 -8.04 15.38
N ALA A 201 2.30 -7.74 14.46
CA ALA A 201 2.81 -8.73 13.54
C ALA A 201 3.38 -9.94 14.30
N ASN A 202 2.98 -11.16 13.91
CA ASN A 202 3.73 -12.36 14.23
C ASN A 202 5.08 -12.30 13.50
N THR A 203 6.00 -11.46 13.96
CA THR A 203 7.32 -11.30 13.33
C THR A 203 8.10 -12.58 13.61
N VAL A 204 8.06 -13.51 12.66
CA VAL A 204 9.13 -14.50 12.55
C VAL A 204 10.36 -13.69 12.14
N SER A 205 11.23 -13.41 13.11
CA SER A 205 12.56 -12.86 12.85
C SER A 205 13.25 -13.83 11.87
N VAL A 206 13.30 -13.46 10.60
CA VAL A 206 14.15 -14.12 9.62
C VAL A 206 15.53 -13.54 9.83
N PRO A 207 16.51 -14.31 10.34
CA PRO A 207 17.86 -13.83 10.46
C PRO A 207 18.34 -13.46 9.06
N GLU A 208 18.89 -12.26 8.89
CA GLU A 208 19.57 -11.89 7.66
C GLU A 208 20.50 -13.04 7.25
N PRO A 209 20.45 -13.49 5.97
CA PRO A 209 21.37 -14.51 5.52
C PRO A 209 22.78 -13.97 5.75
N ASN A 210 23.50 -14.59 6.68
CA ASN A 210 24.83 -14.14 7.07
C ASN A 210 25.81 -14.54 5.94
N ILE A 211 25.83 -13.74 4.88
CA ILE A 211 26.60 -13.96 3.65
C ILE A 211 28.09 -14.06 4.00
N LEU A 212 28.55 -13.36 5.05
CA LEU A 212 29.92 -13.51 5.58
C LEU A 212 30.19 -14.94 6.08
N VAL A 213 29.22 -15.58 6.72
CA VAL A 213 29.31 -16.98 7.17
C VAL A 213 29.34 -17.92 5.97
N ILE A 214 28.45 -17.74 4.98
CA ILE A 214 28.41 -18.58 3.77
C ILE A 214 29.68 -18.41 2.94
N PHE A 215 30.17 -17.17 2.79
CA PHE A 215 31.40 -16.86 2.08
C PHE A 215 32.64 -17.39 2.82
N ALA A 216 32.70 -17.26 4.14
CA ALA A 216 33.78 -17.81 4.97
C ALA A 216 33.78 -19.35 4.93
N LEU A 217 32.62 -20.00 5.01
CA LEU A 217 32.47 -21.45 4.85
C LEU A 217 32.90 -21.91 3.46
N GLY A 218 32.52 -21.17 2.42
CA GLY A 218 32.99 -21.41 1.05
C GLY A 218 34.52 -21.39 0.98
N LEU A 219 35.15 -20.32 1.47
CA LEU A 219 36.61 -20.19 1.50
C LEU A 219 37.31 -21.28 2.33
N LEU A 220 36.74 -21.66 3.48
CA LEU A 220 37.25 -22.73 4.34
C LEU A 220 37.18 -24.10 3.66
N CYS A 221 36.04 -24.46 3.06
CA CYS A 221 35.90 -25.71 2.31
C CYS A 221 36.87 -25.77 1.12
N PHE A 222 37.14 -24.65 0.44
CA PHE A 222 38.14 -24.57 -0.61
C PHE A 222 39.58 -24.63 -0.09
N GLY A 223 39.87 -24.07 1.09
CA GLY A 223 41.17 -24.12 1.76
C GLY A 223 41.53 -25.54 2.23
N CYS A 224 40.60 -26.25 2.88
CA CYS A 224 40.80 -27.61 3.36
C CYS A 224 41.08 -28.61 2.22
N ARG A 225 40.48 -28.42 1.04
CA ARG A 225 40.72 -29.29 -0.13
C ARG A 225 42.14 -29.15 -0.71
N ARG A 226 42.81 -28.02 -0.46
CA ARG A 226 44.22 -27.80 -0.86
C ARG A 226 45.23 -28.35 0.16
N LEU A 227 44.84 -28.52 1.41
CA LEU A 227 45.69 -29.05 2.49
C LEU A 227 45.64 -30.58 2.61
N LEU A 228 44.67 -31.23 1.96
CA LEU A 228 44.50 -32.70 1.91
C LEU A 228 45.11 -33.33 0.64
N LYS A 229 46.00 -32.63 -0.06
CA LYS A 229 46.86 -33.15 -1.12
C LYS A 229 48.32 -32.95 -0.76
#